data_AF-A0A7S0G421-F1
#
_entry.id   AF-A0A7S0G421-F1
#
_cell.length_a   1.000
_cell.length_b   1.000
_cell.length_c   1.000
_cell.angle_alpha   90.00
_cell.angle_beta   90.00
_cell.angle_gamma   90.00
#
_symmetry.space_group_name_H-M   'P 1'
#
loop_
_entity.id
_entity.type
_entity.pdbx_description
1 polymer ?
#
loop_
_entity_poly.entity_id
_entity_poly.type
_entity_poly.pdbx_seq_one_letter_code
_entity_poly.pdbx_strand_id
1 'polypeptide(L)'
;EVLFFCFGRWRDTMRWTALGSAAFAAGLGAYGLVKLIRDDERVMKTVDVYVMLQLNAAEIPIDQLCKQMKQLKDVGVKGVMMDFWWSRVEKEPGYYDWSDYEKIVLLAKELGLRMQCVMAFHTCGEADGDNFVVKLPHWVVEAAKRTPGVFYEDEFGVKSEEYISIGSDLERILPGRSLVKRTPIEAYSGFFKDFKRHFKSYLGSTITEVQVGLGPCGELRYPGYAISKW
;
A
#
# COMPACT_ATOMS: atom_id res chain seq x y z
N GLU A 1 2.28 -18.52 8.68
CA GLU A 1 3.43 -17.61 8.62
C GLU A 1 3.97 -17.57 7.21
N VAL A 2 3.73 -16.48 6.47
CA VAL A 2 4.46 -16.19 5.23
C VAL A 2 4.65 -14.68 5.17
N LEU A 3 5.82 -14.21 5.61
CA LEU A 3 6.32 -12.87 5.31
C LEU A 3 7.19 -12.97 4.05
N PHE A 4 6.75 -12.38 2.94
CA PHE A 4 7.64 -12.14 1.81
C PHE A 4 8.16 -10.70 1.87
N PHE A 5 9.44 -10.57 2.24
CA PHE A 5 10.19 -9.33 2.06
C PHE A 5 10.87 -9.33 0.70
N CYS A 6 10.67 -8.28 -0.09
CA CYS A 6 11.47 -8.02 -1.29
C CYS A 6 12.44 -6.86 -0.98
N PHE A 7 13.70 -7.16 -0.66
CA PHE A 7 14.76 -6.17 -0.52
C PHE A 7 15.68 -6.19 -1.74
N GLY A 8 15.71 -5.09 -2.49
CA GLY A 8 16.84 -4.76 -3.36
C GLY A 8 17.78 -3.82 -2.62
N ARG A 9 18.95 -4.30 -2.17
CA ARG A 9 20.03 -3.45 -1.65
C ARG A 9 21.29 -3.68 -2.47
N TRP A 10 21.75 -2.65 -3.16
CA TRP A 10 23.04 -2.62 -3.85
C TRP A 10 24.19 -2.74 -2.84
N ARG A 11 25.13 -3.64 -3.14
CA ARG A 11 26.39 -3.86 -2.42
C ARG A 11 27.35 -2.73 -2.78
N ASP A 12 28.04 -2.21 -1.79
CA ASP A 12 29.48 -1.95 -1.85
C ASP A 12 30.06 -2.10 -0.45
N THR A 13 30.94 -3.09 -0.30
CA THR A 13 31.62 -3.42 0.96
C THR A 13 33.11 -3.45 0.67
N MET A 14 33.88 -2.90 1.62
CA MET A 14 35.30 -3.15 1.87
C MET A 14 36.34 -2.40 1.03
N ARG A 15 36.86 -1.32 1.63
CA ARG A 15 38.32 -1.10 1.75
C ARG A 15 38.62 -0.47 3.11
N TRP A 16 38.88 -1.28 4.13
CA TRP A 16 39.49 -0.81 5.39
C TRP A 16 40.42 -1.89 5.97
N THR A 17 41.67 -1.89 5.52
CA THR A 17 42.82 -2.46 6.25
C THR A 17 43.83 -1.39 6.65
N ALA A 18 43.52 -0.10 6.52
CA ALA A 18 44.50 0.99 6.67
C ALA A 18 44.21 2.04 7.76
N LEU A 19 43.09 1.99 8.51
CA LEU A 19 42.78 3.02 9.52
C LEU A 19 43.39 2.79 10.90
N GLY A 20 43.68 1.52 11.26
CA GLY A 20 44.25 1.21 12.59
C GLY A 20 45.64 1.82 12.82
N SER A 21 46.37 2.12 11.74
CA SER A 21 47.74 2.65 11.83
C SER A 21 47.81 4.18 11.77
N ALA A 22 46.76 4.87 11.29
CA ALA A 22 46.74 6.34 11.16
C ALA A 22 46.39 7.06 12.49
N ALA A 23 45.57 6.46 13.35
CA ALA A 23 45.14 7.09 14.60
C ALA A 23 46.29 7.24 15.63
N PHE A 24 47.25 6.31 15.63
CA PHE A 24 48.44 6.40 16.49
C PHE A 24 49.45 7.44 15.99
N ALA A 25 49.46 7.72 14.68
CA ALA A 25 50.34 8.72 14.05
C ALA A 25 49.84 10.17 14.19
N ALA A 26 48.57 10.39 14.55
CA ALA A 26 47.95 11.72 14.58
C ALA A 26 47.90 12.39 15.96
N GLY A 27 48.44 11.77 17.03
CA GLY A 27 48.53 12.39 18.35
C GLY A 27 47.17 12.69 19.03
N LEU A 28 46.11 12.00 18.63
CA LEU A 28 44.79 12.15 19.25
C LEU A 28 44.83 11.53 20.66
N GLY A 29 44.89 12.37 21.69
CA GLY A 29 44.71 11.93 23.08
C GLY A 29 43.35 11.26 23.30
N ALA A 30 43.15 10.66 24.47
CA ALA A 30 41.93 9.90 24.82
C ALA A 30 40.62 10.62 24.46
N TYR A 31 40.59 11.96 24.50
CA TYR A 31 39.45 12.78 24.10
C TYR A 31 39.14 12.73 22.58
N GLY A 32 40.17 12.70 21.73
CA GLY A 32 40.04 12.55 20.28
C GLY A 32 39.60 11.14 19.89
N LEU A 33 40.08 10.13 20.63
CA LEU A 33 39.63 8.75 20.48
C LEU A 33 38.17 8.58 20.94
N VAL A 34 37.77 9.17 22.07
CA VAL A 34 36.38 9.16 22.56
C VAL A 34 35.44 9.92 21.63
N LYS A 35 35.90 11.01 20.99
CA LYS A 35 35.11 11.73 19.98
C LYS A 35 34.97 10.92 18.69
N LEU A 36 36.03 10.25 18.24
CA LEU A 36 35.95 9.30 17.12
C LEU A 36 35.04 8.11 17.45
N ILE A 37 35.07 7.59 18.67
CA ILE A 37 34.18 6.50 19.13
C ILE A 37 32.73 6.99 19.28
N ARG A 38 32.51 8.25 19.68
CA ARG A 38 31.17 8.87 19.73
C ARG A 38 30.59 9.15 18.34
N ASP A 39 31.44 9.58 17.40
CA ASP A 39 31.07 9.80 16.00
C ASP A 39 31.06 8.46 15.20
N ASP A 40 31.58 7.39 15.80
CA ASP A 40 31.55 5.97 15.35
C ASP A 40 30.63 5.11 16.24
N GLU A 41 29.60 5.74 16.83
CA GLU A 41 28.29 5.08 16.82
C GLU A 41 27.92 4.96 15.34
N ARG A 42 28.41 3.88 14.71
CA ARG A 42 27.98 3.39 13.41
C ARG A 42 26.57 3.88 13.21
N VAL A 43 26.32 4.68 12.16
CA VAL A 43 24.98 5.04 11.73
C VAL A 43 24.26 3.70 11.51
N MET A 44 23.69 3.16 12.57
CA MET A 44 22.92 1.94 12.56
C MET A 44 21.78 2.35 11.65
N LYS A 45 21.76 1.78 10.44
CA LYS A 45 20.68 2.07 9.49
C LYS A 45 19.39 1.71 10.21
N THR A 46 18.71 2.73 10.73
CA THR A 46 17.46 2.58 11.44
C THR A 46 16.46 2.04 10.45
N VAL A 47 15.71 1.02 10.86
CA VAL A 47 14.59 0.51 10.06
C VAL A 47 13.38 1.36 10.42
N ASP A 48 12.88 2.11 9.45
CA ASP A 48 11.64 2.87 9.61
C ASP A 48 10.49 1.87 9.83
N VAL A 49 9.74 2.03 10.92
CA VAL A 49 8.59 1.18 11.26
C VAL A 49 7.30 1.89 10.84
N TYR A 50 6.42 1.15 10.17
CA TYR A 50 5.10 1.61 9.74
C TYR A 50 4.03 0.71 10.36
N VAL A 51 2.86 1.28 10.65
CA VAL A 51 1.71 0.55 11.22
C VAL A 51 0.54 0.61 10.26
N MET A 52 -0.01 -0.55 9.91
CA MET A 52 -1.23 -0.63 9.10
C MET A 52 -2.42 -0.17 9.93
N LEU A 53 -3.19 0.78 9.39
CA LEU A 53 -4.45 1.21 9.98
C LEU A 53 -5.50 0.09 9.85
N GLN A 54 -6.58 0.22 10.61
CA GLN A 54 -7.69 -0.72 10.53
C GLN A 54 -8.29 -0.74 9.12
N LEU A 55 -8.79 -1.89 8.67
CA LEU A 55 -9.37 -2.05 7.32
C LEU A 55 -10.52 -1.06 7.04
N ASN A 56 -11.26 -0.70 8.09
CA ASN A 56 -12.36 0.26 8.06
C ASN A 56 -11.95 1.68 8.48
N ALA A 57 -10.66 2.06 8.43
CA ALA A 57 -10.18 3.36 8.91
C ALA A 57 -10.93 4.56 8.33
N ALA A 58 -11.38 4.48 7.07
CA ALA A 58 -12.20 5.50 6.42
C ALA A 58 -13.60 5.71 7.06
N GLU A 59 -14.09 4.76 7.86
CA GLU A 59 -15.37 4.83 8.59
C GLU A 59 -15.21 5.27 10.04
N ILE A 60 -13.98 5.24 10.56
CA ILE A 60 -13.71 5.61 11.95
C ILE A 60 -13.86 7.14 12.06
N PRO A 61 -14.61 7.65 13.06
CA PRO A 61 -14.69 9.09 13.30
C PRO A 61 -13.30 9.71 13.42
N ILE A 62 -13.07 10.82 12.70
CA ILE A 62 -11.71 11.38 12.54
C ILE A 62 -11.04 11.72 13.88
N ASP A 63 -11.81 12.15 14.88
CA ASP A 63 -11.30 12.45 16.22
C ASP A 63 -10.79 11.19 16.96
N GLN A 64 -11.47 10.06 16.75
CA GLN A 64 -11.06 8.78 17.32
C GLN A 64 -9.79 8.27 16.63
N LEU A 65 -9.75 8.34 15.30
CA LEU A 65 -8.56 7.95 14.53
C LEU A 65 -7.36 8.85 14.86
N CYS A 66 -7.59 10.15 15.04
CA CYS A 66 -6.58 11.12 15.49
C CYS A 66 -5.96 10.73 16.83
N LYS A 67 -6.76 10.31 17.82
CA LYS A 67 -6.23 9.82 19.11
C LYS A 67 -5.33 8.59 18.93
N GLN A 68 -5.75 7.62 18.10
CA GLN A 68 -4.98 6.41 17.83
C GLN A 68 -3.66 6.72 17.10
N MET A 69 -3.71 7.55 16.05
CA MET A 69 -2.52 7.93 15.29
C MET A 69 -1.53 8.78 16.12
N LYS A 70 -2.03 9.62 17.04
CA LYS A 70 -1.18 10.33 18.01
C LYS A 70 -0.42 9.36 18.91
N GLN A 71 -1.09 8.33 19.43
CA GLN A 71 -0.42 7.30 20.24
C GLN A 71 0.67 6.59 19.43
N LEU A 72 0.43 6.26 18.16
CA LEU A 72 1.44 5.68 17.27
C LEU A 72 2.64 6.64 17.07
N LYS A 73 2.36 7.94 16.92
CA LYS A 73 3.39 8.96 16.81
C LYS A 73 4.25 9.05 18.07
N ASP A 74 3.62 9.02 19.24
CA ASP A 74 4.29 9.15 20.54
C ASP A 74 5.24 7.98 20.83
N VAL A 75 4.94 6.77 20.34
CA VAL A 75 5.83 5.60 20.45
C VAL A 75 6.93 5.56 19.37
N GLY A 76 7.02 6.57 18.51
CA GLY A 76 8.11 6.72 17.54
C GLY A 76 7.91 6.03 16.19
N VAL A 77 6.68 5.59 15.87
CA VAL A 77 6.37 5.05 14.53
C VAL A 77 6.64 6.11 13.45
N LYS A 78 7.21 5.69 12.32
CA LYS A 78 7.58 6.60 11.23
C LYS A 78 6.37 7.07 10.44
N GLY A 79 5.42 6.17 10.24
CA GLY A 79 4.24 6.42 9.44
C GLY A 79 3.21 5.31 9.55
N VAL A 80 2.14 5.47 8.80
CA VAL A 80 1.04 4.51 8.74
C VAL A 80 0.84 4.02 7.32
N MET A 81 0.20 2.86 7.19
CA MET A 81 -0.20 2.26 5.92
C MET A 81 -1.71 2.11 5.90
N MET A 82 -2.34 2.34 4.75
CA MET A 82 -3.79 2.20 4.60
C MET A 82 -4.19 1.75 3.19
N ASP A 83 -5.20 0.90 3.12
CA ASP A 83 -5.88 0.51 1.88
C ASP A 83 -6.79 1.61 1.35
N PHE A 84 -6.60 1.96 0.09
CA PHE A 84 -7.46 2.82 -0.71
C PHE A 84 -8.33 1.93 -1.57
N TRP A 85 -9.47 1.52 -1.00
CA TRP A 85 -10.40 0.57 -1.60
C TRP A 85 -11.02 1.12 -2.88
N TRP A 86 -10.84 0.38 -3.98
CA TRP A 86 -11.31 0.78 -5.30
C TRP A 86 -12.81 1.09 -5.32
N SER A 87 -13.64 0.23 -4.72
CA SER A 87 -15.10 0.39 -4.68
C SER A 87 -15.59 1.57 -3.85
N ARG A 88 -14.79 2.06 -2.91
CA ARG A 88 -15.13 3.25 -2.11
C ARG A 88 -14.84 4.53 -2.86
N VAL A 89 -13.77 4.52 -3.65
CA VAL A 89 -13.31 5.70 -4.40
C VAL A 89 -14.04 5.80 -5.74
N GLU A 90 -14.08 4.72 -6.53
CA GLU A 90 -14.69 4.69 -7.87
C GLU A 90 -16.07 4.01 -7.82
N LYS A 91 -17.01 4.62 -7.10
CA LYS A 91 -18.39 4.12 -6.98
C LYS A 91 -19.10 4.05 -8.33
N GLU A 92 -18.81 5.02 -9.20
CA GLU A 92 -19.30 5.08 -10.58
C GLU A 92 -18.12 5.05 -11.57
N PRO A 93 -18.26 4.41 -12.75
CA PRO A 93 -17.17 4.26 -13.71
C PRO A 93 -16.48 5.57 -14.08
N GLY A 94 -15.24 5.71 -13.66
CA GLY A 94 -14.38 6.85 -13.86
C GLY A 94 -14.68 8.06 -13.00
N TYR A 95 -15.62 8.03 -12.04
CA TYR A 95 -15.84 9.11 -11.08
C TYR A 95 -15.21 8.72 -9.75
N TYR A 96 -14.29 9.55 -9.27
CA TYR A 96 -13.47 9.24 -8.10
C TYR A 96 -13.78 10.21 -6.96
N ASP A 97 -14.10 9.67 -5.79
CA ASP A 97 -14.30 10.41 -4.55
C ASP A 97 -13.23 10.01 -3.53
N TRP A 98 -12.33 10.95 -3.25
CA TRP A 98 -11.22 10.76 -2.32
C TRP A 98 -11.50 11.39 -0.95
N SER A 99 -12.69 11.96 -0.72
CA SER A 99 -12.96 12.84 0.42
C SER A 99 -12.69 12.18 1.77
N ASP A 100 -13.04 10.91 1.97
CA ASP A 100 -12.78 10.20 3.21
C ASP A 100 -11.29 9.89 3.42
N TYR A 101 -10.58 9.55 2.33
CA TYR A 101 -9.15 9.28 2.38
C TYR A 101 -8.31 10.55 2.56
N GLU A 102 -8.74 11.66 1.96
CA GLU A 102 -8.06 12.95 2.06
C GLU A 102 -8.02 13.47 3.50
N LYS A 103 -9.10 13.32 4.25
CA LYS A 103 -9.14 13.66 5.69
C LYS A 103 -8.05 12.93 6.47
N ILE A 104 -7.82 11.64 6.17
CA ILE A 104 -6.82 10.81 6.85
C ILE A 104 -5.40 11.17 6.40
N VAL A 105 -5.19 11.43 5.11
CA VAL A 105 -3.89 11.91 4.61
C VAL A 105 -3.54 13.27 5.21
N LEU A 106 -4.51 14.18 5.33
CA LEU A 106 -4.33 15.47 5.99
C LEU A 106 -3.98 15.29 7.48
N LEU A 107 -4.68 14.40 8.18
CA LEU A 107 -4.37 14.07 9.58
C LEU A 107 -2.95 13.51 9.73
N ALA A 108 -2.51 12.60 8.85
CA ALA A 108 -1.15 12.08 8.87
C ALA A 108 -0.11 13.21 8.71
N LYS A 109 -0.37 14.15 7.78
CA LYS A 109 0.47 15.33 7.58
C LYS A 109 0.55 16.19 8.84
N GLU A 110 -0.58 16.49 9.47
CA GLU A 110 -0.65 17.32 10.69
C GLU A 110 0.08 16.68 11.87
N LEU A 111 0.06 15.35 11.97
CA LEU A 111 0.79 14.60 13.00
C LEU A 111 2.27 14.35 12.65
N GLY A 112 2.72 14.77 11.46
CA GLY A 112 4.08 14.51 10.98
C GLY A 112 4.37 13.02 10.84
N LEU A 113 3.36 12.23 10.44
CA LEU A 113 3.47 10.82 10.08
C LEU A 113 3.57 10.71 8.56
N ARG A 114 4.39 9.78 8.07
CA ARG A 114 4.36 9.37 6.66
C ARG A 114 3.15 8.47 6.39
N MET A 115 2.73 8.40 5.13
CA MET A 115 1.65 7.55 4.66
C MET A 115 2.16 6.65 3.53
N GLN A 116 1.89 5.35 3.65
CA GLN A 116 2.00 4.37 2.57
C GLN A 116 0.58 4.03 2.10
N CYS A 117 0.28 4.33 0.84
CA CYS A 117 -1.06 4.13 0.28
C CYS A 117 -1.11 2.83 -0.53
N VAL A 118 -1.95 1.88 -0.14
CA VAL A 118 -2.18 0.64 -0.91
C VAL A 118 -3.35 0.85 -1.86
N MET A 119 -3.14 0.69 -3.16
CA MET A 119 -4.20 0.79 -4.16
C MET A 119 -4.93 -0.55 -4.23
N ALA A 120 -6.00 -0.67 -3.45
CA ALA A 120 -6.67 -1.94 -3.18
C ALA A 120 -7.75 -2.23 -4.22
N PHE A 121 -7.34 -2.86 -5.32
CA PHE A 121 -8.21 -3.32 -6.42
C PHE A 121 -8.82 -4.71 -6.20
N HIS A 122 -8.90 -5.16 -4.95
CA HIS A 122 -9.35 -6.50 -4.56
C HIS A 122 -10.48 -6.42 -3.52
N THR A 123 -11.22 -7.51 -3.38
CA THR A 123 -12.18 -7.71 -2.29
C THR A 123 -11.45 -8.04 -0.98
N CYS A 124 -11.95 -7.54 0.14
CA CYS A 124 -11.58 -7.98 1.48
C CYS A 124 -12.83 -8.39 2.24
N GLY A 125 -12.71 -9.41 3.09
CA GLY A 125 -13.82 -9.96 3.85
C GLY A 125 -14.67 -10.93 3.02
N GLU A 126 -14.31 -12.21 3.04
CA GLU A 126 -15.04 -13.26 2.32
C GLU A 126 -15.41 -14.46 3.19
N ALA A 127 -14.88 -14.55 4.41
CA ALA A 127 -15.19 -15.61 5.34
C ALA A 127 -16.35 -15.22 6.26
N ASP A 128 -17.13 -16.21 6.68
CA ASP A 128 -18.16 -16.03 7.69
C ASP A 128 -17.53 -15.53 9.00
N GLY A 129 -18.02 -14.39 9.49
CA GLY A 129 -17.50 -13.76 10.72
C GLY A 129 -16.48 -12.65 10.50
N ASP A 130 -16.16 -12.29 9.25
CA ASP A 130 -15.30 -11.13 8.97
C ASP A 130 -15.97 -9.82 9.44
N ASN A 131 -15.27 -9.07 10.29
CA ASN A 131 -15.77 -7.82 10.87
C ASN A 131 -15.84 -6.65 9.87
N PHE A 132 -15.28 -6.82 8.67
CA PHE A 132 -15.26 -5.81 7.62
C PHE A 132 -15.27 -6.48 6.26
N VAL A 133 -16.23 -6.09 5.43
CA VAL A 133 -16.39 -6.59 4.05
C VAL A 133 -16.39 -5.41 3.09
N VAL A 134 -15.54 -5.48 2.07
CA VAL A 134 -15.50 -4.54 0.95
C VAL A 134 -15.30 -5.34 -0.33
N LYS A 135 -16.30 -5.29 -1.21
CA LYS A 135 -16.27 -5.97 -2.50
C LYS A 135 -15.67 -5.08 -3.58
N LEU A 136 -15.37 -5.66 -4.75
CA LEU A 136 -15.11 -4.91 -5.98
C LEU A 136 -16.25 -3.93 -6.30
N PRO A 137 -16.00 -2.85 -7.08
CA PRO A 137 -17.06 -1.91 -7.45
C PRO A 137 -18.26 -2.64 -8.07
N HIS A 138 -19.48 -2.25 -7.70
CA HIS A 138 -20.69 -2.95 -8.14
C HIS A 138 -20.79 -3.04 -9.68
N TRP A 139 -20.35 -1.99 -10.39
CA TRP A 139 -20.33 -1.96 -11.85
C TRP A 139 -19.34 -2.97 -12.48
N VAL A 140 -18.30 -3.42 -11.76
CA VAL A 140 -17.41 -4.51 -12.18
C VAL A 140 -18.13 -5.85 -12.07
N VAL A 141 -18.77 -6.09 -10.91
CA VAL A 141 -19.52 -7.32 -10.64
C VAL A 141 -20.66 -7.48 -11.65
N GLU A 142 -21.39 -6.41 -11.96
CA GLU A 142 -22.44 -6.43 -12.98
C GLU A 142 -21.90 -6.68 -14.41
N ALA A 143 -20.71 -6.18 -14.73
CA ALA A 143 -20.06 -6.47 -16.02
C ALA A 143 -19.67 -7.96 -16.13
N ALA A 144 -19.19 -8.55 -15.04
CA ALA A 144 -18.81 -9.95 -14.96
C ALA A 144 -20.00 -10.92 -15.08
N LYS A 145 -21.19 -10.53 -14.61
CA LYS A 145 -22.43 -11.31 -14.81
C LYS A 145 -22.80 -11.48 -16.30
N ARG A 146 -22.40 -10.51 -17.14
CA ARG A 146 -22.76 -10.45 -18.56
C ARG A 146 -21.62 -10.90 -19.49
N THR A 147 -20.43 -11.11 -18.95
CA THR A 147 -19.22 -11.38 -19.72
C THR A 147 -18.48 -12.56 -19.09
N PRO A 148 -18.28 -13.68 -19.80
CA PRO A 148 -17.50 -14.80 -19.27
C PRO A 148 -16.01 -14.42 -19.13
N GLY A 149 -15.29 -15.10 -18.23
CA GLY A 149 -13.83 -14.97 -18.08
C GLY A 149 -13.33 -13.73 -17.33
N VAL A 150 -14.23 -12.90 -16.76
CA VAL A 150 -13.84 -11.69 -16.01
C VAL A 150 -13.16 -12.02 -14.68
N PHE A 151 -13.63 -13.05 -14.00
CA PHE A 151 -13.09 -13.50 -12.72
C PHE A 151 -12.22 -14.73 -12.89
N TYR A 152 -11.33 -14.98 -11.92
CA TYR A 152 -10.63 -16.26 -11.85
C TYR A 152 -11.63 -17.39 -11.64
N GLU A 153 -11.38 -18.50 -12.31
CA GLU A 153 -12.23 -19.68 -12.33
C GLU A 153 -11.34 -20.92 -12.15
N ASP A 154 -11.75 -21.85 -11.29
CA ASP A 154 -11.05 -23.11 -11.08
C ASP A 154 -11.46 -24.18 -12.12
N GLU A 155 -10.91 -25.39 -11.99
CA GLU A 155 -11.23 -26.51 -12.90
C GLU A 155 -12.69 -26.99 -12.82
N PHE A 156 -13.39 -26.68 -11.72
CA PHE A 156 -14.79 -27.04 -11.49
C PHE A 156 -15.77 -25.92 -11.89
N GLY A 157 -15.27 -24.80 -12.41
CA GLY A 157 -16.08 -23.65 -12.81
C GLY A 157 -16.45 -22.71 -11.65
N VAL A 158 -15.83 -22.87 -10.48
CA VAL A 158 -16.07 -22.00 -9.32
C VAL A 158 -15.31 -20.69 -9.52
N LYS A 159 -16.06 -19.58 -9.45
CA LYS A 159 -15.52 -18.22 -9.66
C LYS A 159 -15.11 -17.56 -8.34
N SER A 160 -13.92 -16.97 -8.32
CA SER A 160 -13.46 -16.08 -7.25
C SER A 160 -13.72 -14.62 -7.64
N GLU A 161 -14.57 -13.92 -6.88
CA GLU A 161 -14.87 -12.49 -7.06
C GLU A 161 -13.87 -11.59 -6.30
N GLU A 162 -12.74 -12.15 -5.89
CA GLU A 162 -11.72 -11.42 -5.13
C GLU A 162 -11.00 -10.37 -5.98
N TYR A 163 -10.82 -10.67 -7.27
CA TYR A 163 -10.03 -9.85 -8.20
C TYR A 163 -10.43 -10.16 -9.66
N ILE A 164 -10.22 -9.19 -10.55
CA ILE A 164 -10.42 -9.41 -12.00
C ILE A 164 -9.30 -10.30 -12.53
N SER A 165 -9.62 -11.35 -13.28
CA SER A 165 -8.62 -12.25 -13.87
C SER A 165 -7.61 -11.48 -14.73
N ILE A 166 -6.32 -11.79 -14.58
CA ILE A 166 -5.25 -11.24 -15.43
C ILE A 166 -5.50 -11.51 -16.93
N GLY A 167 -6.24 -12.59 -17.26
CA GLY A 167 -6.65 -12.88 -18.63
C GLY A 167 -7.58 -11.83 -19.25
N SER A 168 -8.21 -10.99 -18.42
CA SER A 168 -9.11 -9.91 -18.87
C SER A 168 -8.43 -8.54 -18.97
N ASP A 169 -7.15 -8.40 -18.62
CA ASP A 169 -6.45 -7.11 -18.46
C ASP A 169 -6.53 -6.16 -19.67
N LEU A 170 -6.56 -6.75 -20.87
CA LEU A 170 -6.59 -6.04 -22.15
C LEU A 170 -7.96 -6.07 -22.83
N GLU A 171 -8.94 -6.73 -22.21
CA GLU A 171 -10.28 -6.89 -22.77
C GLU A 171 -11.17 -5.71 -22.41
N ARG A 172 -11.89 -5.14 -23.39
CA ARG A 172 -12.81 -4.00 -23.17
C ARG A 172 -14.14 -4.46 -22.58
N ILE A 173 -14.10 -4.89 -21.33
CA ILE A 173 -15.24 -5.53 -20.63
C ILE A 173 -15.91 -4.61 -19.61
N LEU A 174 -15.19 -3.60 -19.11
CA LEU A 174 -15.66 -2.73 -18.03
C LEU A 174 -16.40 -1.50 -18.58
N PRO A 175 -17.45 -1.00 -17.92
CA PRO A 175 -18.04 0.28 -18.27
C PRO A 175 -17.05 1.44 -18.08
N GLY A 176 -17.21 2.50 -18.88
CA GLY A 176 -16.49 3.76 -18.76
C GLY A 176 -17.44 4.94 -18.55
N ARG A 177 -16.90 6.17 -18.50
CA ARG A 177 -17.71 7.41 -18.42
C ARG A 177 -18.59 7.65 -19.65
N SER A 178 -18.21 7.06 -20.79
CA SER A 178 -18.92 7.15 -22.06
C SER A 178 -19.38 5.75 -22.48
N LEU A 179 -20.04 5.65 -23.64
CA LEU A 179 -20.45 4.38 -24.24
C LEU A 179 -19.26 3.46 -24.57
N VAL A 180 -18.03 4.00 -24.59
CA VAL A 180 -16.80 3.24 -24.80
C VAL A 180 -16.42 2.50 -23.52
N LYS A 181 -16.41 1.16 -23.61
CA LYS A 181 -15.92 0.28 -22.55
C LYS A 181 -14.40 0.43 -22.33
N ARG A 182 -13.97 0.21 -21.09
CA ARG A 182 -12.57 0.22 -20.64
C ARG A 182 -12.04 -1.20 -20.47
N THR A 183 -10.73 -1.34 -20.56
CA THR A 183 -10.05 -2.52 -20.02
C THR A 183 -9.81 -2.38 -18.50
N PRO A 184 -9.58 -3.48 -17.76
CA PRO A 184 -9.13 -3.42 -16.37
C PRO A 184 -7.88 -2.56 -16.19
N ILE A 185 -6.86 -2.72 -17.05
CA ILE A 185 -5.65 -1.87 -17.03
C ILE A 185 -5.99 -0.38 -17.23
N GLU A 186 -6.91 -0.05 -18.15
CA GLU A 186 -7.35 1.34 -18.33
C GLU A 186 -8.08 1.87 -17.09
N ALA A 187 -8.87 1.04 -16.41
CA ALA A 187 -9.55 1.42 -15.17
C ALA A 187 -8.53 1.68 -14.03
N TYR A 188 -7.59 0.76 -13.79
CA TYR A 188 -6.51 0.95 -12.83
C TYR A 188 -5.67 2.19 -13.16
N SER A 189 -5.30 2.38 -14.44
CA SER A 189 -4.57 3.57 -14.89
C SER A 189 -5.33 4.86 -14.64
N GLY A 190 -6.65 4.85 -14.87
CA GLY A 190 -7.55 5.96 -14.55
C GLY A 190 -7.50 6.32 -13.07
N PHE A 191 -7.61 5.32 -12.20
CA PHE A 191 -7.50 5.46 -10.75
C PHE A 191 -6.19 6.12 -10.33
N PHE A 192 -5.05 5.64 -10.83
CA PHE A 192 -3.72 6.21 -10.54
C PHE A 192 -3.57 7.64 -11.04
N LYS A 193 -4.05 7.94 -12.25
CA LYS A 193 -4.00 9.30 -12.81
C LYS A 193 -4.81 10.27 -11.94
N ASP A 194 -5.96 9.82 -11.45
CA ASP A 194 -6.81 10.60 -10.57
C ASP A 194 -6.18 10.82 -9.20
N PHE A 195 -5.71 9.74 -8.56
CA PHE A 195 -4.97 9.77 -7.30
C PHE A 195 -3.80 10.75 -7.35
N LYS A 196 -2.95 10.64 -8.38
CA LYS A 196 -1.78 11.52 -8.57
C LYS A 196 -2.20 12.99 -8.68
N ARG A 197 -3.31 13.27 -9.36
CA ARG A 197 -3.81 14.64 -9.55
C ARG A 197 -4.36 15.19 -8.24
N HIS A 198 -5.18 14.40 -7.54
CA HIS A 198 -5.83 14.78 -6.28
C HIS A 198 -4.80 15.01 -5.17
N PHE A 199 -3.88 14.07 -4.98
CA PHE A 199 -2.91 14.10 -3.88
C PHE A 199 -1.57 14.75 -4.23
N LYS A 200 -1.48 15.50 -5.35
CA LYS A 200 -0.22 16.05 -5.88
C LYS A 200 0.64 16.78 -4.83
N SER A 201 0.01 17.53 -3.93
CA SER A 201 0.71 18.29 -2.88
C SER A 201 1.25 17.42 -1.73
N TYR A 202 0.72 16.21 -1.55
CA TYR A 202 1.11 15.26 -0.51
C TYR A 202 2.17 14.26 -1.00
N LEU A 203 2.31 14.06 -2.31
CA LEU A 203 3.28 13.12 -2.88
C LEU A 203 4.73 13.54 -2.62
N GLY A 204 5.54 12.62 -2.11
CA GLY A 204 6.94 12.85 -1.75
C GLY A 204 7.14 13.61 -0.43
N SER A 205 6.05 14.10 0.18
CA SER A 205 6.07 14.73 1.51
C SER A 205 5.41 13.80 2.53
N THR A 206 4.08 13.80 2.59
CA THR A 206 3.29 12.95 3.49
C THR A 206 3.16 11.54 2.92
N ILE A 207 2.77 11.42 1.64
CA ILE A 207 2.68 10.14 0.95
C ILE A 207 4.06 9.80 0.41
N THR A 208 4.72 8.81 1.03
CA THR A 208 6.09 8.42 0.67
C THR A 208 6.15 7.15 -0.15
N GLU A 209 5.05 6.39 -0.21
CA GLU A 209 4.98 5.14 -0.95
C GLU A 209 3.57 4.90 -1.48
N VAL A 210 3.49 4.29 -2.65
CA VAL A 210 2.25 3.77 -3.23
C VAL A 210 2.49 2.32 -3.57
N GLN A 211 1.74 1.43 -2.93
CA GLN A 211 1.74 0.00 -3.22
C GLN A 211 0.60 -0.32 -4.17
N VAL A 212 0.88 -1.10 -5.21
CA VAL A 212 -0.10 -1.43 -6.25
C VAL A 212 -0.63 -2.82 -5.97
N GLY A 213 -1.93 -2.94 -5.71
CA GLY A 213 -2.58 -4.25 -5.58
C GLY A 213 -2.65 -4.95 -6.94
N LEU A 214 -2.07 -6.15 -7.04
CA LEU A 214 -1.92 -6.89 -8.31
C LEU A 214 -2.66 -8.23 -8.34
N GLY A 215 -3.57 -8.45 -7.39
CA GLY A 215 -4.31 -9.70 -7.26
C GLY A 215 -5.07 -9.79 -5.94
N PRO A 216 -5.53 -10.99 -5.57
CA PRO A 216 -6.24 -11.24 -4.32
C PRO A 216 -5.40 -10.82 -3.10
N CYS A 217 -6.04 -10.20 -2.11
CA CYS A 217 -5.37 -9.55 -0.96
C CYS A 217 -4.32 -8.48 -1.35
N GLY A 218 -4.34 -7.98 -2.59
CA GLY A 218 -3.37 -7.02 -3.10
C GLY A 218 -2.05 -7.65 -3.58
N GLU A 219 -1.89 -8.97 -3.45
CA GLU A 219 -0.66 -9.68 -3.78
C GLU A 219 -0.62 -10.08 -5.27
N LEU A 220 0.58 -10.12 -5.86
CA LEU A 220 0.76 -10.63 -7.22
C LEU A 220 0.70 -12.17 -7.22
N ARG A 221 -0.52 -12.72 -7.25
CA ARG A 221 -0.78 -14.17 -7.24
C ARG A 221 -2.15 -14.52 -7.80
N TYR A 222 -2.36 -15.81 -8.06
CA TYR A 222 -3.69 -16.39 -8.26
C TYR A 222 -4.41 -16.62 -6.91
N PRO A 223 -5.76 -16.73 -6.89
CA PRO A 223 -6.53 -17.10 -5.70
C PRO A 223 -6.46 -18.62 -5.41
N GLY A 224 -5.25 -19.19 -5.38
CA GLY A 224 -5.05 -20.64 -5.28
C GLY A 224 -5.32 -21.27 -3.91
N TYR A 225 -5.75 -20.49 -2.91
CA TYR A 225 -6.02 -20.94 -1.54
C TYR A 225 -7.16 -20.14 -0.90
N ALA A 226 -8.26 -19.95 -1.63
CA ALA A 226 -9.40 -19.15 -1.17
C ALA A 226 -10.06 -19.75 0.09
N ILE A 227 -10.16 -19.01 1.20
CA ILE A 227 -10.76 -19.55 2.45
C ILE A 227 -12.28 -19.74 2.32
N SER A 228 -12.91 -18.91 1.49
CA SER A 228 -14.37 -18.82 1.34
C SER A 228 -14.98 -19.86 0.40
N LYS A 229 -14.16 -20.56 -0.41
CA LYS A 229 -14.63 -21.48 -1.47
C LYS A 229 -13.64 -22.63 -1.69
N TRP A 230 -13.77 -23.69 -0.88
CA TRP A 230 -13.42 -25.06 -1.25
C TRP A 230 -14.50 -26.02 -0.74
#